data_AF-A0A9P7BRR7-F1
#
_entry.id   AF-A0A9P7BRR7-F1
#
_cell.length_a   1.000
_cell.length_b   1.000
_cell.length_c   1.000
_cell.angle_alpha   90.00
_cell.angle_beta   90.00
_cell.angle_gamma   90.00
#
_symmetry.space_group_name_H-M   'P 1'
#
loop_
_entity.id
_entity.type
_entity.pdbx_description
1 polymer ?
#
loop_
_entity_poly.entity_id
_entity_poly.type
_entity_poly.pdbx_seq_one_letter_code
_entity_poly.pdbx_strand_id
1 'polypeptide(L)'
;MIIIGAICEKGVTELTLRNPKTVQKKASGTKKRKRENDKAGEVEVNGRVGTRSEYFLDFLSSLMDTLDQFDMQGHFLAIDNAAIHKIVEIQEPIASRGCKVAYLPPYSPFLNPIELFWSKIKGNIRRDYLSADNNFSLRITEATKTVTQEDCVNWISHPRSFFDRCLGLKPML
;
A
#
# COMPACT_ATOMS: atom_id res chain seq x y z
N MET A 1 -2.54 4.47 -11.58
CA MET A 1 -3.48 3.83 -10.64
C MET A 1 -2.71 3.50 -9.39
N ILE A 2 -3.25 3.82 -8.22
CA ILE A 2 -2.73 3.46 -6.90
C ILE A 2 -3.56 2.27 -6.43
N ILE A 3 -2.89 1.26 -5.90
CA ILE A 3 -3.53 0.10 -5.31
C ILE A 3 -3.00 -0.03 -3.90
N ILE A 4 -3.90 -0.11 -2.92
CA ILE A 4 -3.56 -0.37 -1.51
C ILE A 4 -4.35 -1.61 -1.11
N GLY A 5 -3.70 -2.55 -0.45
CA GLY A 5 -4.33 -3.80 -0.03
C GLY A 5 -3.89 -4.21 1.37
N ALA A 6 -4.71 -5.03 2.01
CA ALA A 6 -4.41 -5.70 3.26
C ALA A 6 -4.82 -7.17 3.17
N ILE A 7 -4.03 -8.03 3.81
CA ILE A 7 -4.29 -9.47 3.89
C ILE A 7 -4.24 -9.93 5.34
N CYS A 8 -5.01 -10.96 5.67
CA CYS A 8 -4.97 -11.67 6.95
C CYS A 8 -5.11 -13.18 6.72
N GLU A 9 -5.02 -13.98 7.79
CA GLU A 9 -5.13 -15.44 7.71
C GLU A 9 -6.51 -15.94 7.22
N LYS A 10 -7.51 -15.05 7.14
CA LYS A 10 -8.84 -15.35 6.58
C LYS A 10 -8.95 -15.04 5.09
N GLY A 11 -8.00 -14.31 4.50
CA GLY A 11 -8.03 -13.93 3.08
C GLY A 11 -7.59 -12.48 2.84
N VAL A 12 -7.99 -11.94 1.69
CA VAL A 12 -7.81 -10.52 1.35
C VAL A 12 -8.87 -9.71 2.09
N THR A 13 -8.44 -8.79 2.94
CA THR A 13 -9.33 -8.05 3.84
C THR A 13 -9.89 -6.81 3.18
N GLU A 14 -9.04 -6.02 2.53
CA GLU A 14 -9.41 -4.78 1.86
C GLU A 14 -8.50 -4.57 0.65
N LEU A 15 -9.06 -4.11 -0.48
CA LEU A 15 -8.31 -3.81 -1.70
C LEU A 15 -8.91 -2.59 -2.40
N THR A 16 -8.26 -1.45 -2.24
CA THR A 16 -8.69 -0.21 -2.86
C THR A 16 -7.92 0.03 -4.16
N LEU A 17 -8.64 0.11 -5.29
CA LEU A 17 -8.11 0.55 -6.58
C LEU A 17 -8.50 2.00 -6.85
N ARG A 18 -7.52 2.87 -7.09
CA ARG A 18 -7.78 4.29 -7.36
C ARG A 18 -7.04 4.80 -8.58
N ASN A 19 -7.78 5.44 -9.49
CA ASN A 19 -7.15 6.17 -10.58
C ASN A 19 -6.62 7.53 -10.07
N PRO A 20 -5.38 7.92 -10.39
CA PRO A 20 -4.85 9.22 -9.98
C PRO A 20 -5.70 10.28 -10.65
N LYS A 21 -6.23 11.22 -9.85
CA LYS A 21 -6.92 12.38 -10.41
C LYS A 21 -5.86 13.34 -10.95
N THR A 22 -6.01 13.77 -12.20
CA THR A 22 -5.24 14.89 -12.74
C THR A 22 -5.67 16.14 -11.98
N VAL A 23 -4.75 16.74 -11.22
CA VAL A 23 -5.02 18.01 -10.55
C VAL A 23 -4.33 19.10 -11.35
N GLN A 24 -5.11 20.07 -11.85
CA GLN A 24 -4.56 21.33 -12.32
C GLN A 24 -3.98 22.08 -11.13
N LYS A 25 -2.64 22.07 -10.97
CA LYS A 25 -1.99 22.91 -9.96
C LYS A 25 -1.82 24.32 -10.54
N LYS A 26 -2.48 25.32 -9.96
CA LYS A 26 -2.06 26.72 -10.08
C LYS A 26 -0.78 26.89 -9.25
N ALA A 27 0.35 27.15 -9.90
CA ALA A 27 1.59 27.43 -9.19
C ALA A 27 1.50 28.78 -8.46
N SER A 28 1.56 28.78 -7.12
CA SER A 28 1.97 29.98 -6.36
C SER A 28 3.47 29.86 -6.11
N GLY A 29 4.25 30.62 -6.89
CA GLY A 29 5.71 30.56 -6.85
C GLY A 29 6.28 30.97 -5.48
N THR A 30 7.16 30.14 -4.94
CA THR A 30 8.06 30.50 -3.83
C THR A 30 8.97 31.66 -4.28
N LYS A 31 8.91 32.81 -3.61
CA LYS A 31 9.74 34.00 -3.87
C LYS A 31 11.25 33.65 -3.90
N LYS A 32 11.84 33.57 -5.09
CA LYS A 32 13.29 33.68 -5.33
C LYS A 32 13.54 34.94 -6.17
N ARG A 33 14.59 35.69 -5.82
CA ARG A 33 14.88 37.09 -6.22
C ARG A 33 14.67 37.39 -7.73
N LYS A 34 13.93 38.48 -7.98
CA LYS A 34 13.47 39.04 -9.26
C LYS A 34 14.62 39.68 -10.07
N ARG A 35 14.72 39.39 -11.37
CA ARG A 35 15.25 40.32 -12.39
C ARG A 35 14.05 40.83 -13.18
N GLU A 36 14.01 42.14 -13.43
CA GLU A 36 12.97 42.78 -14.24
C GLU A 36 13.11 42.33 -15.69
N ASN A 37 12.00 41.86 -16.27
CA ASN A 37 11.70 41.79 -17.70
C ASN A 37 11.48 40.41 -18.36
N ASP A 38 11.01 39.40 -17.62
CA ASP A 38 10.40 38.20 -18.23
C ASP A 38 8.94 38.08 -17.80
N LYS A 39 8.02 38.21 -18.77
CA LYS A 39 6.60 37.84 -18.58
C LYS A 39 6.56 36.34 -18.30
N ALA A 40 6.13 35.95 -17.10
CA ALA A 40 5.88 34.56 -16.75
C ALA A 40 4.77 34.02 -17.65
N GLY A 41 5.15 33.26 -18.68
CA GLY A 41 4.22 32.40 -19.39
C GLY A 41 3.69 31.34 -18.43
N GLU A 42 2.39 31.13 -18.41
CA GLU A 42 1.77 30.00 -17.72
C GLU A 42 2.33 28.71 -18.34
N VAL A 43 3.21 28.02 -17.61
CA VAL A 43 3.65 26.67 -18.01
C VAL A 43 2.71 25.69 -17.32
N GLU A 44 1.85 25.06 -18.11
CA GLU A 44 0.97 23.98 -17.66
C GLU A 44 1.79 22.73 -17.36
N VAL A 45 2.10 22.48 -16.09
CA VAL A 45 2.87 21.29 -15.68
C VAL A 45 1.90 20.18 -15.28
N ASN A 46 1.71 19.20 -16.18
CA ASN A 46 0.96 17.97 -15.91
C ASN A 46 1.74 17.04 -14.96
N GLY A 47 1.52 17.17 -13.65
CA GLY A 47 2.12 16.32 -12.61
C GLY A 47 1.20 15.17 -12.17
N ARG A 48 1.72 13.93 -12.13
CA ARG A 48 1.06 12.81 -11.44
C ARG A 48 1.12 13.03 -9.92
N VAL A 49 -0.03 13.04 -9.26
CA VAL A 49 -0.12 13.20 -7.80
C VAL A 49 0.12 11.84 -7.14
N GLY A 50 1.10 11.76 -6.23
CA GLY A 50 1.34 10.56 -5.40
C GLY A 50 0.22 10.32 -4.39
N THR A 51 0.26 9.19 -3.68
CA THR A 51 -0.72 8.86 -2.65
C THR A 51 -0.66 9.91 -1.52
N ARG A 52 -1.73 10.70 -1.37
CA ARG A 52 -1.87 11.67 -0.27
C ARG A 52 -2.16 10.90 1.02
N SER A 53 -1.64 11.37 2.16
CA SER A 53 -1.87 10.77 3.48
C SER A 53 -3.35 10.55 3.80
N GLU A 54 -4.21 11.44 3.32
CA GLU A 54 -5.68 11.33 3.43
C GLU A 54 -6.22 10.01 2.85
N TYR A 55 -5.67 9.51 1.74
CA TYR A 55 -6.14 8.27 1.12
C TYR A 55 -5.73 7.03 1.90
N PHE A 56 -4.58 7.10 2.56
CA PHE A 56 -4.16 6.03 3.44
C PHE A 56 -5.01 6.00 4.73
N LEU A 57 -5.42 7.16 5.24
CA LEU A 57 -6.36 7.26 6.37
C LEU A 57 -7.74 6.71 6.01
N ASP A 58 -8.29 7.07 4.85
CA ASP A 58 -9.57 6.53 4.37
C ASP A 58 -9.50 5.00 4.26
N PHE A 59 -8.45 4.48 3.62
CA PHE A 59 -8.21 3.04 3.51
C PHE A 59 -8.09 2.38 4.88
N LEU A 60 -7.33 2.98 5.80
CA LEU A 60 -7.15 2.44 7.14
C LEU A 60 -8.48 2.41 7.90
N SER A 61 -9.31 3.44 7.81
CA SER A 61 -10.63 3.45 8.44
C SER A 61 -11.47 2.27 7.95
N SER A 62 -11.59 2.09 6.63
CA SER A 62 -12.35 0.96 6.05
C SER A 62 -11.75 -0.40 6.41
N LEU A 63 -10.42 -0.50 6.46
CA LEU A 63 -9.74 -1.71 6.92
C LEU A 63 -10.09 -2.01 8.38
N MET A 64 -10.03 -1.02 9.27
CA MET A 64 -10.35 -1.22 10.69
C MET A 64 -11.81 -1.63 10.88
N ASP A 65 -12.75 -1.03 10.15
CA ASP A 65 -14.16 -1.40 10.21
C ASP A 65 -14.41 -2.84 9.72
N THR A 66 -13.61 -3.31 8.74
CA THR A 66 -13.65 -4.70 8.28
C THR A 66 -13.05 -5.64 9.31
N LEU A 67 -11.94 -5.24 9.94
CA LEU A 67 -11.24 -6.00 10.97
C LEU A 67 -12.06 -6.15 12.26
N ASP A 68 -12.93 -5.19 12.59
CA ASP A 68 -13.86 -5.29 13.72
C ASP A 68 -14.80 -6.51 13.61
N GLN A 69 -15.00 -7.06 12.40
CA GLN A 69 -15.78 -8.29 12.18
C GLN A 69 -15.04 -9.59 12.58
N PHE A 70 -13.73 -9.52 12.84
CA PHE A 70 -12.86 -10.69 12.99
C PHE A 70 -12.22 -10.84 14.38
N ASP A 71 -12.68 -10.08 15.39
CA ASP A 71 -12.13 -10.03 16.77
C ASP A 71 -10.60 -9.91 16.80
N MET A 72 -10.12 -8.71 16.46
CA MET A 72 -8.69 -8.46 16.23
C MET A 72 -7.93 -8.00 17.49
N GLN A 73 -8.52 -8.13 18.67
CA GLN A 73 -7.84 -7.74 19.91
C GLN A 73 -6.54 -8.55 20.11
N GLY A 74 -5.44 -7.84 20.38
CA GLY A 74 -4.13 -8.45 20.58
C GLY A 74 -3.36 -8.78 19.30
N HIS A 75 -3.95 -8.58 18.12
CA HIS A 75 -3.28 -8.76 16.84
C HIS A 75 -2.38 -7.56 16.47
N PHE A 76 -1.46 -7.80 15.54
CA PHE A 76 -0.54 -6.80 15.01
C PHE A 76 -0.87 -6.48 13.56
N LEU A 77 -0.96 -5.18 13.25
CA LEU A 77 -0.92 -4.68 11.88
C LEU A 77 0.55 -4.46 11.49
N ALA A 78 1.07 -5.35 10.64
CA ALA A 78 2.39 -5.22 10.05
C ALA A 78 2.33 -4.23 8.87
N ILE A 79 3.09 -3.14 8.93
CA ILE A 79 3.13 -2.11 7.89
C ILE A 79 4.57 -1.89 7.43
N ASP A 80 4.79 -1.72 6.13
CA ASP A 80 6.11 -1.37 5.63
C ASP A 80 6.50 0.07 6.00
N ASN A 81 7.78 0.39 5.83
CA ASN A 81 8.37 1.60 6.39
C ASN A 81 8.22 2.85 5.49
N ALA A 82 7.26 2.86 4.56
CA ALA A 82 7.05 3.97 3.64
C ALA A 82 6.61 5.24 4.37
N ALA A 83 7.01 6.41 3.86
CA ALA A 83 6.73 7.70 4.50
C ALA A 83 5.22 7.96 4.71
N ILE A 84 4.37 7.45 3.81
CA ILE A 84 2.91 7.57 3.89
C ILE A 84 2.30 6.81 5.07
N HIS A 85 3.03 5.83 5.63
CA HIS A 85 2.59 5.01 6.76
C HIS A 85 3.05 5.54 8.11
N LYS A 86 3.83 6.64 8.14
CA LYS A 86 4.37 7.22 9.39
C LYS A 86 3.56 8.39 9.93
N ILE A 87 2.37 8.59 9.39
CA ILE A 87 1.47 9.64 9.86
C ILE A 87 1.02 9.31 11.29
N VAL A 88 1.10 10.28 12.20
CA VAL A 88 0.85 10.06 13.64
C VAL A 88 -0.59 9.64 13.88
N GLU A 89 -1.48 10.09 13.01
CA GLU A 89 -2.92 9.92 13.05
C GLU A 89 -3.38 8.45 12.93
N ILE A 90 -2.50 7.50 12.59
CA ILE A 90 -2.89 6.08 12.44
C ILE A 90 -2.77 5.28 13.73
N GLN A 91 -1.95 5.74 14.68
CA GLN A 91 -1.65 4.96 15.89
C GLN A 91 -2.88 4.84 16.80
N GLU A 92 -3.56 5.96 17.05
CA GLU A 92 -4.73 6.05 17.93
C GLU A 92 -5.90 5.17 17.47
N PRO A 93 -6.38 5.28 16.21
CA PRO A 93 -7.52 4.46 15.73
C PRO A 93 -7.28 2.95 15.74
N ILE A 94 -6.02 2.53 15.67
CA ILE A 94 -5.61 1.13 15.73
C ILE A 94 -5.55 0.67 17.20
N ALA A 95 -4.91 1.46 18.06
CA ALA A 95 -4.79 1.17 19.48
C ALA A 95 -6.15 1.14 20.19
N SER A 96 -7.09 2.04 19.82
CA SER A 96 -8.44 2.09 20.39
C SER A 96 -9.27 0.82 20.12
N ARG A 97 -8.90 0.04 19.10
CA ARG A 97 -9.50 -1.26 18.76
C ARG A 97 -8.72 -2.45 19.32
N GLY A 98 -7.75 -2.22 20.21
CA GLY A 98 -6.94 -3.27 20.82
C GLY A 98 -5.89 -3.91 19.90
N CYS A 99 -5.65 -3.31 18.74
CA CYS A 99 -4.62 -3.74 17.79
C CYS A 99 -3.29 -3.00 18.07
N LYS A 100 -2.17 -3.58 17.62
CA LYS A 100 -0.84 -2.96 17.70
C LYS A 100 -0.25 -2.76 16.32
N VAL A 101 0.55 -1.70 16.14
CA VAL A 101 1.27 -1.47 14.88
C VAL A 101 2.70 -2.00 15.00
N ALA A 102 3.14 -2.76 14.00
CA ALA A 102 4.53 -3.20 13.84
C ALA A 102 5.07 -2.71 12.50
N TYR A 103 6.07 -1.82 12.52
CA TYR A 103 6.73 -1.37 11.30
C TYR A 103 7.84 -2.32 10.92
N LEU A 104 7.89 -2.70 9.65
CA LEU A 104 8.96 -3.53 9.12
C LEU A 104 10.27 -2.72 9.01
N PRO A 105 11.44 -3.37 9.18
CA PRO A 105 12.72 -2.72 8.93
C PRO A 105 12.83 -2.19 7.49
N PRO A 106 13.54 -1.08 7.25
CA PRO A 106 13.81 -0.60 5.90
C PRO A 106 14.47 -1.68 5.03
N TYR A 107 14.08 -1.73 3.76
CA TYR A 107 14.65 -2.65 2.76
C TYR A 107 14.50 -4.15 3.08
N SER A 108 13.50 -4.53 3.88
CA SER A 108 13.21 -5.93 4.23
C SER A 108 11.90 -6.45 3.62
N PRO A 109 11.74 -6.46 2.28
CA PRO A 109 10.50 -6.92 1.65
C PRO A 109 10.21 -8.40 1.89
N PHE A 110 11.25 -9.21 2.18
CA PHE A 110 11.11 -10.63 2.56
C PHE A 110 10.37 -10.83 3.90
N LEU A 111 10.26 -9.78 4.72
CA LEU A 111 9.46 -9.78 5.95
C LEU A 111 8.03 -9.29 5.73
N ASN A 112 7.66 -8.88 4.52
CA ASN A 112 6.34 -8.33 4.20
C ASN A 112 5.49 -9.37 3.45
N PRO A 113 4.55 -10.07 4.11
CA PRO A 113 3.70 -11.08 3.45
C PRO A 113 2.97 -10.59 2.21
N ILE A 114 2.61 -9.30 2.16
CA ILE A 114 1.84 -8.75 1.04
C ILE A 114 2.65 -8.74 -0.27
N GLU A 115 3.97 -8.80 -0.21
CA GLU A 115 4.81 -8.90 -1.41
C GLU A 115 4.58 -10.23 -2.16
N LEU A 116 4.31 -11.31 -1.43
CA LEU A 116 3.97 -12.60 -2.03
C LEU A 116 2.58 -12.57 -2.67
N PHE A 117 1.62 -11.90 -2.03
CA PHE A 117 0.32 -11.59 -2.62
C PHE A 117 0.51 -10.85 -3.95
N TRP A 118 1.25 -9.73 -3.96
CA TRP A 118 1.51 -8.97 -5.18
C TRP A 118 2.26 -9.77 -6.24
N SER A 119 3.15 -10.67 -5.84
CA SER A 119 3.84 -11.59 -6.75
C SER A 119 2.83 -12.48 -7.50
N LYS A 120 1.87 -13.10 -6.79
CA LYS A 120 0.81 -13.91 -7.39
C LYS A 120 -0.08 -13.10 -8.32
N ILE A 121 -0.53 -11.92 -7.88
CA ILE A 121 -1.38 -11.03 -8.70
C ILE A 121 -0.65 -10.62 -9.99
N LYS A 122 0.61 -10.18 -9.90
CA LYS A 122 1.42 -9.82 -11.08
C LYS A 122 1.63 -11.02 -12.01
N GLY A 123 1.84 -12.21 -11.45
CA GLY A 123 1.99 -13.45 -12.21
C GLY A 123 0.73 -13.82 -13.01
N ASN A 124 -0.46 -13.64 -12.42
CA ASN A 124 -1.73 -13.82 -13.11
C ASN A 124 -1.92 -12.81 -14.25
N ILE A 125 -1.67 -11.52 -13.99
CA ILE A 125 -1.90 -10.45 -14.98
C ILE A 125 -0.95 -10.59 -16.18
N ARG A 126 0.31 -10.99 -15.95
CA ARG A 126 1.34 -11.11 -17.00
C ARG A 126 1.07 -12.22 -18.02
N ARG A 127 0.21 -13.19 -17.71
CA ARG A 127 -0.07 -14.31 -18.62
C ARG A 127 -0.94 -13.93 -19.82
N ASP A 128 -1.62 -12.79 -19.77
CA ASP A 128 -2.59 -12.39 -20.79
C ASP A 128 -2.24 -11.03 -21.43
N TYR A 129 -2.33 -10.90 -22.76
CA TYR A 129 -2.21 -9.61 -23.44
C TYR A 129 -3.38 -8.69 -23.10
N LEU A 130 -3.14 -7.41 -22.82
CA LEU A 130 -4.19 -6.42 -22.57
C LEU A 130 -4.97 -6.16 -23.88
N SER A 131 -6.24 -6.59 -23.94
CA SER A 131 -7.17 -6.18 -25.00
C SER A 131 -7.75 -4.80 -24.69
N ALA A 132 -8.20 -4.08 -25.73
CA ALA A 132 -8.81 -2.75 -25.59
C ALA A 132 -10.05 -2.75 -24.65
N ASP A 133 -10.71 -3.90 -24.53
CA ASP A 133 -11.96 -4.07 -23.79
C ASP A 133 -11.75 -4.52 -22.33
N ASN A 134 -10.52 -4.92 -21.95
CA ASN A 134 -10.21 -5.46 -20.63
C ASN A 134 -9.39 -4.45 -19.81
N ASN A 135 -10.09 -3.64 -19.02
CA ASN A 135 -9.46 -2.62 -18.19
C ASN A 135 -8.65 -3.26 -17.05
N PHE A 136 -7.47 -2.72 -16.79
CA PHE A 136 -6.49 -3.18 -15.80
C PHE A 136 -7.11 -3.43 -14.40
N SER A 137 -8.09 -2.62 -13.98
CA SER A 137 -8.80 -2.82 -12.71
C SER A 137 -9.56 -4.15 -12.64
N LEU A 138 -10.24 -4.56 -13.72
CA LEU A 138 -10.97 -5.84 -13.77
C LEU A 138 -10.01 -7.01 -13.62
N ARG A 139 -8.84 -6.95 -14.28
CA ARG A 139 -7.84 -8.01 -14.16
C ARG A 139 -7.29 -8.16 -12.76
N ILE A 140 -7.08 -7.05 -12.06
CA ILE A 140 -6.64 -7.11 -10.65
C ILE A 140 -7.73 -7.73 -9.80
N THR A 141 -8.99 -7.35 -10.00
CA THR A 141 -10.12 -7.96 -9.30
C THR A 141 -10.20 -9.47 -9.55
N GLU A 142 -10.13 -9.90 -10.82
CA GLU A 142 -10.15 -11.33 -11.16
C GLU A 142 -8.92 -12.08 -10.63
N ALA A 143 -7.73 -11.49 -10.71
CA ALA A 143 -6.52 -12.08 -10.14
C ALA A 143 -6.64 -12.23 -8.61
N THR A 144 -7.28 -11.28 -7.94
CA THR A 144 -7.49 -11.31 -6.48
C THR A 144 -8.43 -12.45 -6.09
N LYS A 145 -9.44 -12.78 -6.92
CA LYS A 145 -10.32 -13.95 -6.69
C LYS A 145 -9.59 -15.30 -6.72
N THR A 146 -8.38 -15.36 -7.29
CA THR A 146 -7.56 -16.58 -7.30
C THR A 146 -6.77 -16.80 -6.01
N VAL A 147 -6.81 -15.83 -5.08
CA VAL A 147 -6.14 -15.93 -3.79
C VAL A 147 -7.00 -16.74 -2.84
N THR A 148 -6.44 -17.83 -2.33
CA THR A 148 -7.08 -18.71 -1.36
C THR A 148 -6.69 -18.32 0.07
N GLN A 149 -7.46 -18.82 1.03
CA GLN A 149 -7.08 -18.68 2.44
C GLN A 149 -5.74 -19.35 2.74
N GLU A 150 -5.48 -20.51 2.13
CA GLU A 150 -4.21 -21.23 2.27
C GLU A 150 -3.02 -20.41 1.77
N ASP A 151 -3.16 -19.68 0.66
CA ASP A 151 -2.13 -18.75 0.21
C ASP A 151 -1.80 -17.73 1.30
N CYS A 152 -2.82 -17.08 1.89
CA CYS A 152 -2.64 -16.07 2.92
C CYS A 152 -1.93 -16.63 4.17
N VAL A 153 -2.35 -17.80 4.65
CA VAL A 153 -1.72 -18.47 5.80
C VAL A 153 -0.25 -18.77 5.52
N ASN A 154 0.05 -19.29 4.32
CA ASN A 154 1.41 -19.59 3.89
C ASN A 154 2.27 -18.32 3.78
N TRP A 155 1.73 -17.24 3.21
CA TRP A 155 2.44 -15.97 3.07
C TRP A 155 2.72 -15.30 4.42
N ILE A 156 1.76 -15.31 5.35
CA ILE A 156 1.93 -14.76 6.70
C ILE A 156 2.95 -15.57 7.51
N SER A 157 3.03 -16.88 7.25
CA SER A 157 4.01 -17.76 7.90
C SER A 157 5.42 -17.64 7.31
N HIS A 158 5.54 -17.24 6.03
CA HIS A 158 6.81 -17.20 5.31
C HIS A 158 7.92 -16.35 5.98
N PRO A 159 7.65 -15.11 6.47
CA PRO A 159 8.64 -14.30 7.18
C PRO A 159 9.31 -14.98 8.37
N ARG A 160 8.62 -15.93 9.04
CA ARG A 160 9.14 -16.64 10.21
C ARG A 160 10.45 -17.35 9.91
N SER A 161 10.62 -17.86 8.69
CA SER A 161 11.86 -18.53 8.26
C SER A 161 13.08 -17.61 8.22
N PHE A 162 12.89 -16.29 8.27
CA PHE A 162 13.96 -15.30 8.27
C PHE A 162 14.27 -14.75 9.67
N PHE A 163 13.43 -15.01 10.68
CA PHE A 163 13.57 -14.37 12.00
C PHE A 163 14.90 -14.71 12.68
N ASP A 164 15.31 -15.97 12.67
CA ASP A 164 16.60 -16.37 13.27
C ASP A 164 17.78 -15.73 12.55
N ARG A 165 17.69 -15.55 11.22
CA ARG A 165 18.71 -14.84 10.44
C ARG A 165 18.72 -13.36 10.79
N CYS A 166 17.56 -12.72 10.94
CA CYS A 166 17.44 -11.33 11.37
C CYS A 166 18.06 -11.11 12.75
N LEU A 167 17.67 -11.93 13.73
CA LEU A 167 18.15 -11.85 15.10
C LEU A 167 19.65 -12.16 15.21
N GLY A 168 20.13 -13.07 14.37
CA GLY A 168 21.55 -13.39 14.24
C GLY A 168 22.36 -12.45 13.35
N LEU A 169 21.76 -11.36 12.82
CA LEU A 169 22.39 -10.40 11.90
C LEU A 169 23.07 -11.08 10.69
N LYS A 170 22.50 -12.18 10.20
CA LYS A 170 23.02 -12.93 9.05
C LYS A 170 22.58 -12.26 7.74
N PRO A 171 23.40 -12.29 6.68
CA PRO A 171 22.99 -11.84 5.35
C PRO A 171 21.71 -12.53 4.88
N MET A 172 20.88 -11.81 4.12
CA MET A 172 19.57 -12.28 3.62
C MET A 172 19.60 -12.70 2.14
N LEU A 173 20.79 -12.74 1.55
CA LEU A 173 21.10 -13.18 0.20
C LEU A 173 22.29 -14.13 0.26
#